data_AF-A0A7K2D8J5-F1
#
_entry.id   AF-A0A7K2D8J5-F1
#
_cell.length_a   1.000
_cell.length_b   1.000
_cell.length_c   1.000
_cell.angle_alpha   90.00
_cell.angle_beta   90.00
_cell.angle_gamma   90.00
#
_symmetry.space_group_name_H-M   'P 1'
#
loop_
_entity.id
_entity.type
_entity.pdbx_description
1 polymer ?
#
loop_
_entity_poly.entity_id
_entity_poly.type
_entity_poly.pdbx_seq_one_letter_code
_entity_poly.pdbx_strand_id
1 'polypeptide(L)'
;MGFDNPVIPWRELERRLSDRTGTPPWSNGSRRSDRASSNGAGVVRSLSGHQAGRGSGLPRVPYAELHARSRFSFMDGSSNPEELVAEAVRLELDALAITDRDGFYGVVRFAEAAEEAGLPTVFGAELTLGLPGSPRRSASAGPAVRREQGRSVVVLARDPAGYAALGTLISEAHMAGRKGEPRLSTEMFLEAAAAHRDRWAILTGAHDGAVPSALVEHGPRAAAAALD
;
A
#
# COMPACT_ATOMS: atom_id res chain seq x y z
N MET A 1 -10.52 17.81 25.86
CA MET A 1 -10.87 16.40 26.09
C MET A 1 -9.56 15.61 26.12
N GLY A 2 -8.87 15.61 27.26
CA GLY A 2 -7.60 14.91 27.41
C GLY A 2 -7.87 13.43 27.69
N PHE A 3 -7.20 12.54 26.97
CA PHE A 3 -7.14 11.13 27.34
C PHE A 3 -6.05 10.98 28.39
N ASP A 4 -6.43 11.05 29.67
CA ASP A 4 -5.54 10.64 30.75
C ASP A 4 -5.43 9.13 30.76
N ASN A 5 -4.20 8.64 30.63
CA ASN A 5 -3.90 7.24 30.79
C ASN A 5 -4.05 6.90 32.29
N PRO A 6 -4.90 5.94 32.68
CA PRO A 6 -5.13 5.67 34.09
C PRO A 6 -3.84 5.17 34.77
N VAL A 7 -3.68 5.45 36.07
CA VAL A 7 -2.49 5.09 36.89
C VAL A 7 -2.34 3.58 37.11
N ILE A 8 -3.07 2.75 36.34
CA ILE A 8 -3.02 1.29 36.43
C ILE A 8 -2.32 0.72 35.20
N PRO A 9 -1.39 -0.24 35.35
CA PRO A 9 -0.80 -0.93 34.22
C PRO A 9 -1.87 -1.57 33.33
N TRP A 10 -1.63 -1.60 32.01
CA TRP A 10 -2.57 -2.13 31.00
C TRP A 10 -3.15 -3.51 31.37
N ARG A 11 -2.30 -4.38 31.93
CA ARG A 11 -2.66 -5.72 32.37
C ARG A 11 -3.73 -5.75 33.48
N GLU A 12 -3.74 -4.75 34.35
CA GLU A 12 -4.73 -4.63 35.43
C GLU A 12 -6.05 -4.03 34.93
N LEU A 13 -5.99 -3.11 33.96
CA LEU A 13 -7.17 -2.60 33.26
C LEU A 13 -7.88 -3.74 32.51
N GLU A 14 -7.12 -4.52 31.72
CA GLU A 14 -7.62 -5.67 30.97
C GLU A 14 -8.26 -6.71 31.91
N ARG A 15 -7.63 -7.03 33.03
CA ARG A 15 -8.16 -7.97 34.04
C ARG A 15 -9.50 -7.52 34.60
N ARG A 16 -9.65 -6.23 34.91
CA ARG A 16 -10.90 -5.66 35.48
C ARG A 16 -12.03 -5.59 34.46
N LEU A 17 -11.71 -5.31 33.20
CA LEU A 17 -12.71 -5.24 32.14
C LEU A 17 -13.13 -6.61 31.61
N SER A 18 -12.32 -7.65 31.84
CA SER A 18 -12.57 -8.95 31.23
C SER A 18 -13.56 -9.83 32.00
N ASP A 19 -13.97 -9.52 33.25
CA ASP A 19 -14.94 -10.28 34.06
C ASP A 19 -14.84 -11.82 33.90
N ARG A 20 -13.62 -12.36 33.83
CA ARG A 20 -13.37 -13.76 33.45
C ARG A 20 -12.57 -14.50 34.52
N THR A 21 -13.28 -15.31 35.28
CA THR A 21 -12.76 -16.53 35.90
C THR A 21 -12.65 -17.61 34.82
N GLY A 22 -11.46 -17.85 34.28
CA GLY A 22 -11.22 -19.02 33.41
C GLY A 22 -10.21 -18.80 32.29
N THR A 23 -9.39 -19.83 32.10
CA THR A 23 -8.24 -20.07 31.21
C THR A 23 -8.10 -19.24 29.91
N PRO A 24 -6.88 -18.78 29.56
CA PRO A 24 -6.60 -17.96 28.38
C PRO A 24 -6.70 -18.72 27.04
N PRO A 25 -6.92 -18.01 25.92
CA PRO A 25 -7.45 -18.58 24.66
C PRO A 25 -6.45 -19.35 23.80
N TRP A 26 -5.21 -19.57 24.26
CA TRP A 26 -4.15 -20.21 23.46
C TRP A 26 -3.81 -21.64 23.90
N SER A 27 -4.60 -22.25 24.80
CA SER A 27 -4.48 -23.68 25.09
C SER A 27 -5.10 -24.52 23.97
N ASN A 28 -4.26 -25.11 23.15
CA ASN A 28 -4.63 -26.05 22.09
C ASN A 28 -5.12 -27.38 22.69
N GLY A 29 -6.38 -27.75 22.45
CA GLY A 29 -7.00 -28.95 23.01
C GLY A 29 -8.33 -29.30 22.34
N SER A 30 -8.22 -30.02 21.22
CA SER A 30 -9.22 -30.89 20.59
C SER A 30 -10.72 -30.70 20.95
N ARG A 31 -11.48 -30.14 20.00
CA ARG A 31 -12.85 -30.61 19.72
C ARG A 31 -13.18 -30.51 18.24
N ARG A 32 -13.29 -31.69 17.64
CA ARG A 32 -13.79 -31.98 16.29
C ARG A 32 -15.30 -31.74 16.27
N SER A 33 -15.79 -30.93 15.33
CA SER A 33 -17.10 -31.10 14.72
C SER A 33 -17.14 -30.35 13.38
N ASP A 34 -16.84 -31.09 12.31
CA ASP A 34 -17.48 -31.07 10.99
C ASP A 34 -18.09 -29.75 10.49
N ARG A 35 -17.32 -29.02 9.69
CA ARG A 35 -17.85 -28.30 8.52
C ARG A 35 -16.96 -28.55 7.31
N ALA A 36 -17.64 -28.85 6.22
CA ALA A 36 -17.14 -29.42 4.99
C ALA A 36 -16.00 -28.62 4.34
N SER A 37 -15.09 -29.37 3.73
CA SER A 37 -14.02 -28.92 2.84
C SER A 37 -14.48 -27.84 1.85
N SER A 38 -13.74 -26.73 1.83
CA SER A 38 -13.22 -26.20 0.57
C SER A 38 -11.84 -25.61 0.85
N ASN A 39 -10.91 -25.93 -0.04
CA ASN A 39 -9.48 -25.86 0.18
C ASN A 39 -8.97 -24.45 0.45
N GLY A 40 -8.21 -24.31 1.54
CA GLY A 40 -7.19 -23.29 1.66
C GLY A 40 -6.08 -23.54 0.66
N ALA A 41 -5.98 -22.67 -0.33
CA ALA A 41 -4.77 -22.37 -1.07
C ALA A 41 -4.87 -20.87 -1.38
N GLY A 42 -3.86 -20.09 -1.01
CA GLY A 42 -3.79 -18.68 -1.39
C GLY A 42 -3.89 -18.59 -2.90
N VAL A 43 -5.05 -18.14 -3.40
CA VAL A 43 -5.28 -18.00 -4.83
C VAL A 43 -4.64 -16.69 -5.24
N VAL A 44 -3.33 -16.74 -5.49
CA VAL A 44 -2.73 -15.87 -6.51
C VAL A 44 -3.41 -16.32 -7.81
N ARG A 45 -4.49 -15.62 -8.17
CA ARG A 45 -5.23 -15.93 -9.39
C ARG A 45 -4.32 -15.56 -10.55
N SER A 46 -3.74 -16.58 -11.18
CA SER A 46 -3.04 -16.45 -12.45
C SER A 46 -3.87 -15.56 -13.38
N LEU A 47 -3.25 -14.54 -13.97
CA LEU A 47 -3.86 -13.58 -14.90
C LEU A 47 -4.38 -14.21 -16.20
N SER A 48 -4.45 -15.54 -16.27
CA SER A 48 -5.03 -16.26 -17.38
C SER A 48 -6.56 -16.23 -17.33
N GLY A 49 -7.13 -15.12 -17.81
CA GLY A 49 -8.47 -15.08 -18.39
C GLY A 49 -9.63 -14.73 -17.45
N HIS A 50 -9.60 -13.55 -16.83
CA HIS A 50 -10.84 -12.91 -16.38
C HIS A 50 -11.53 -12.27 -17.58
N GLN A 51 -12.54 -12.94 -18.13
CA GLN A 51 -13.53 -12.27 -18.96
C GLN A 51 -14.50 -11.52 -18.05
N ALA A 52 -14.13 -10.33 -17.60
CA ALA A 52 -15.08 -9.38 -17.01
C ALA A 52 -16.17 -9.09 -18.07
N GLY A 53 -17.43 -9.01 -17.61
CA GLY A 53 -18.62 -8.95 -18.46
C GLY A 53 -18.52 -7.91 -19.58
N ARG A 54 -18.81 -8.35 -20.81
CA ARG A 54 -18.66 -7.58 -22.04
C ARG A 54 -19.82 -6.57 -22.21
N GLY A 55 -19.65 -5.36 -21.70
CA GLY A 55 -20.67 -4.30 -21.70
C GLY A 55 -20.43 -3.18 -22.71
N SER A 56 -20.20 -3.47 -24.00
CA SER A 56 -20.41 -2.47 -25.08
C SER A 56 -20.27 -3.04 -26.50
N GLY A 57 -19.62 -4.21 -26.65
CA GLY A 57 -19.34 -4.80 -27.97
C GLY A 57 -18.33 -4.01 -28.81
N LEU A 58 -17.82 -2.87 -28.30
CA LEU A 58 -16.80 -2.07 -28.96
C LEU A 58 -15.39 -2.61 -28.60
N PRO A 59 -14.42 -2.52 -29.52
CA PRO A 59 -13.03 -2.84 -29.20
C PRO A 59 -12.53 -1.94 -28.07
N ARG A 60 -12.07 -2.55 -26.97
CA ARG A 60 -11.41 -1.84 -25.87
C ARG A 60 -9.91 -2.10 -25.90
N VAL A 61 -9.13 -1.12 -25.46
CA VAL A 61 -7.73 -1.34 -25.10
C VAL A 61 -7.72 -1.81 -23.65
N PRO A 62 -7.14 -2.99 -23.33
CA PRO A 62 -6.97 -3.45 -21.96
C PRO A 62 -6.23 -2.39 -21.12
N TYR A 63 -6.75 -2.08 -19.93
CA TYR A 63 -6.16 -1.07 -19.05
C TYR A 63 -6.32 -1.48 -17.58
N ALA A 64 -5.21 -1.39 -16.85
CA ALA A 64 -5.16 -1.56 -15.41
C ALA A 64 -4.60 -0.28 -14.79
N GLU A 65 -5.28 0.24 -13.77
CA GLU A 65 -4.80 1.39 -13.01
C GLU A 65 -3.84 0.89 -11.91
N LEU A 66 -2.55 1.23 -12.01
CA LEU A 66 -1.51 0.72 -11.11
C LEU A 66 -0.99 1.77 -10.11
N HIS A 67 -1.55 2.99 -10.13
CA HIS A 67 -1.14 4.08 -9.26
C HIS A 67 -2.34 4.91 -8.79
N ALA A 68 -3.28 4.28 -8.07
CA ALA A 68 -4.38 4.98 -7.42
C ALA A 68 -4.12 5.18 -5.92
N ARG A 69 -4.47 6.36 -5.40
CA ARG A 69 -4.42 6.69 -3.96
C ARG A 69 -5.83 6.78 -3.40
N SER A 70 -6.06 6.15 -2.25
CA SER A 70 -7.32 6.31 -1.52
C SER A 70 -7.26 7.53 -0.59
N ARG A 71 -8.39 7.90 0.00
CA ARG A 71 -8.49 8.91 1.07
C ARG A 71 -7.56 8.67 2.25
N PHE A 72 -7.06 7.45 2.43
CA PHE A 72 -6.16 7.13 3.52
C PHE A 72 -4.76 7.72 3.28
N SER A 73 -4.44 8.08 2.04
CA SER A 73 -3.38 9.04 1.72
C SER A 73 -3.85 10.45 2.08
N PHE A 74 -3.70 10.83 3.35
CA PHE A 74 -4.27 12.07 3.88
C PHE A 74 -3.88 13.31 3.05
N MET A 75 -4.83 14.18 2.69
CA MET A 75 -4.63 15.35 1.82
C MET A 75 -4.07 15.07 0.41
N ASP A 76 -3.96 13.79 0.02
CA ASP A 76 -3.40 13.34 -1.26
C ASP A 76 -4.39 12.48 -2.06
N GLY A 77 -5.32 11.79 -1.39
CA GLY A 77 -6.44 11.07 -1.99
C GLY A 77 -7.78 11.54 -1.44
N SER A 78 -8.83 11.41 -2.26
CA SER A 78 -10.19 11.85 -1.93
C SER A 78 -11.20 10.70 -1.85
N SER A 79 -11.02 9.66 -2.66
CA SER A 79 -12.01 8.57 -2.79
C SER A 79 -11.77 7.46 -1.77
N ASN A 80 -12.84 6.88 -1.25
CA ASN A 80 -12.77 5.65 -0.45
C ASN A 80 -12.37 4.45 -1.35
N PRO A 81 -11.71 3.40 -0.83
CA PRO A 81 -11.39 2.20 -1.61
C PRO A 81 -12.59 1.58 -2.34
N GLU A 82 -13.75 1.57 -1.70
CA GLU A 82 -15.00 1.02 -2.23
C GLU A 82 -15.48 1.83 -3.46
N GLU A 83 -15.33 3.16 -3.42
CA GLU A 83 -15.66 4.04 -4.56
C GLU A 83 -14.69 3.84 -5.72
N LEU A 84 -13.39 3.64 -5.43
CA LEU A 84 -12.39 3.35 -6.45
C LEU A 84 -12.66 2.02 -7.15
N VAL A 85 -13.09 0.99 -6.41
CA VAL A 85 -13.49 -0.30 -6.98
C VAL A 85 -14.75 -0.14 -7.83
N ALA A 86 -15.78 0.53 -7.32
CA ALA A 86 -17.01 0.77 -8.06
C ALA A 86 -16.75 1.50 -9.40
N GLU A 87 -15.88 2.51 -9.37
CA GLU A 87 -15.48 3.25 -10.55
C GLU A 87 -14.65 2.41 -11.51
N ALA A 88 -13.72 1.59 -11.00
CA ALA A 88 -12.94 0.68 -11.82
C ALA A 88 -13.83 -0.34 -12.55
N VAL A 89 -14.85 -0.87 -11.88
CA VAL A 89 -15.85 -1.76 -12.50
C VAL A 89 -16.67 -1.01 -13.55
N ARG A 90 -17.12 0.22 -13.25
CA ARG A 90 -17.88 1.07 -14.18
C ARG A 90 -17.09 1.39 -15.45
N LEU A 91 -15.79 1.61 -15.31
CA LEU A 91 -14.84 1.82 -16.42
C LEU A 91 -14.36 0.50 -17.04
N GLU A 92 -14.79 -0.63 -16.49
CA GLU A 92 -14.45 -1.99 -16.89
C GLU A 92 -12.93 -2.24 -16.88
N LEU A 93 -12.19 -1.69 -15.91
CA LEU A 93 -10.74 -1.89 -15.78
C LEU A 93 -10.39 -3.37 -15.60
N ASP A 94 -9.28 -3.80 -16.19
CA ASP A 94 -8.81 -5.18 -16.07
C ASP A 94 -8.21 -5.49 -14.70
N ALA A 95 -7.67 -4.46 -14.02
CA ALA A 95 -7.22 -4.54 -12.64
C ALA A 95 -7.12 -3.14 -12.03
N LEU A 96 -7.05 -3.10 -10.70
CA LEU A 96 -6.79 -1.90 -9.92
C LEU A 96 -5.69 -2.15 -8.89
N ALA A 97 -4.80 -1.19 -8.69
CA ALA A 97 -3.89 -1.12 -7.56
C ALA A 97 -4.22 0.09 -6.69
N ILE A 98 -4.30 -0.12 -5.38
CA ILE A 98 -4.25 0.98 -4.40
C ILE A 98 -2.83 1.05 -3.84
N THR A 99 -2.20 2.20 -4.05
CA THR A 99 -0.83 2.53 -3.64
C THR A 99 -0.87 3.74 -2.73
N ASP A 100 -1.39 3.55 -1.51
CA ASP A 100 -1.45 4.63 -0.53
C ASP A 100 -0.04 5.13 -0.14
N ARG A 101 0.04 6.41 0.25
CA ARG A 101 1.30 7.06 0.65
C ARG A 101 1.83 6.43 1.92
N ASP A 102 3.07 5.93 1.84
CA ASP A 102 3.87 5.43 2.95
C ASP A 102 3.15 4.38 3.82
N GLY A 103 2.22 3.61 3.25
CA GLY A 103 1.46 2.64 4.04
C GLY A 103 0.41 1.85 3.27
N PHE A 104 -0.18 0.88 3.97
CA PHE A 104 -1.26 0.00 3.47
C PHE A 104 -2.61 0.32 4.14
N TYR A 105 -2.92 1.59 4.28
CA TYR A 105 -4.04 2.03 5.11
C TYR A 105 -5.41 1.62 4.52
N GLY A 106 -5.58 1.71 3.20
CA GLY A 106 -6.80 1.31 2.50
C GLY A 106 -6.86 -0.16 2.06
N VAL A 107 -5.80 -0.95 2.30
CA VAL A 107 -5.60 -2.24 1.61
C VAL A 107 -6.68 -3.28 1.92
N VAL A 108 -7.14 -3.35 3.17
CA VAL A 108 -8.12 -4.36 3.60
C VAL A 108 -9.48 -4.06 2.99
N ARG A 109 -9.93 -2.81 3.10
CA ARG A 109 -11.19 -2.35 2.49
C ARG A 109 -11.19 -2.50 0.98
N PHE A 110 -10.05 -2.22 0.36
CA PHE A 110 -9.85 -2.45 -1.06
C PHE A 110 -10.01 -3.93 -1.43
N ALA A 111 -9.33 -4.83 -0.71
CA ALA A 111 -9.39 -6.25 -0.96
C ALA A 111 -10.82 -6.80 -0.82
N GLU A 112 -11.53 -6.42 0.25
CA GLU A 112 -12.92 -6.84 0.50
C GLU A 112 -13.86 -6.35 -0.61
N ALA A 113 -13.79 -5.06 -0.97
CA ALA A 113 -14.63 -4.48 -2.01
C ALA A 113 -14.35 -5.07 -3.39
N ALA A 114 -13.08 -5.29 -3.73
CA ALA A 114 -12.68 -5.86 -5.01
C ALA A 114 -13.07 -7.35 -5.11
N GLU A 115 -13.02 -8.10 -4.01
CA GLU A 115 -13.49 -9.48 -3.94
C GLU A 115 -15.00 -9.55 -4.22
N GLU A 116 -15.81 -8.71 -3.56
CA GLU A 116 -17.26 -8.62 -3.79
C GLU A 116 -17.59 -8.27 -5.25
N ALA A 117 -16.81 -7.37 -5.85
CA ALA A 117 -16.99 -6.92 -7.24
C ALA A 117 -16.37 -7.85 -8.29
N GLY A 118 -15.57 -8.84 -7.90
CA GLY A 118 -14.81 -9.69 -8.82
C GLY A 118 -13.72 -8.97 -9.62
N LEU A 119 -13.23 -7.82 -9.13
CA LEU A 119 -12.19 -7.00 -9.77
C LEU A 119 -10.80 -7.54 -9.42
N PRO A 120 -9.92 -7.83 -10.40
CA PRO A 120 -8.54 -8.20 -10.11
C PRO A 120 -7.76 -7.08 -9.41
N THR A 121 -6.97 -7.45 -8.40
CA THR A 121 -6.25 -6.51 -7.54
C THR A 121 -4.74 -6.62 -7.68
N VAL A 122 -4.06 -5.50 -7.47
CA VAL A 122 -2.62 -5.42 -7.23
C VAL A 122 -2.41 -4.63 -5.94
N PHE A 123 -1.50 -5.09 -5.08
CA PHE A 123 -1.21 -4.42 -3.81
C PHE A 123 0.15 -3.75 -3.85
N GLY A 124 0.22 -2.52 -3.35
CA GLY A 124 1.45 -1.73 -3.36
C GLY A 124 1.36 -0.50 -2.47
N ALA A 125 2.42 0.30 -2.49
CA ALA A 125 2.48 1.57 -1.77
C ALA A 125 3.31 2.58 -2.56
N GLU A 126 2.98 3.85 -2.42
CA GLU A 126 3.82 4.95 -2.89
C GLU A 126 4.68 5.43 -1.72
N LEU A 127 5.97 5.12 -1.75
CA LEU A 127 6.92 5.41 -0.68
C LEU A 127 7.64 6.74 -0.93
N THR A 128 7.85 7.51 0.12
CA THR A 128 8.64 8.73 0.13
C THR A 128 10.08 8.40 0.55
N LEU A 129 11.03 8.49 -0.37
CA LEU A 129 12.46 8.36 -0.14
C LEU A 129 13.05 9.71 0.26
N GLY A 130 13.85 9.81 1.33
CA GLY A 130 14.55 11.07 1.62
C GLY A 130 14.98 11.27 3.06
N LEU A 131 15.72 12.36 3.27
CA LEU A 131 16.40 12.67 4.52
C LEU A 131 15.42 13.09 5.65
N PRO A 132 15.79 12.82 6.91
CA PRO A 132 14.98 13.11 8.09
C PRO A 132 14.60 14.59 8.21
N GLY A 133 13.32 14.87 8.50
CA GLY A 133 12.83 16.23 8.78
C GLY A 133 12.24 16.98 7.59
N SER A 134 12.14 16.34 6.43
CA SER A 134 11.37 16.83 5.29
C SER A 134 9.92 17.13 5.71
N PRO A 135 9.43 18.38 5.61
CA PRO A 135 8.05 18.70 5.96
C PRO A 135 7.08 17.97 5.03
N ARG A 136 5.86 17.78 5.54
CA ARG A 136 4.71 17.28 4.78
C ARG A 136 4.63 18.02 3.44
N ARG A 137 4.57 17.27 2.34
CA ARG A 137 4.61 17.83 0.98
C ARG A 137 3.52 18.87 0.78
N SER A 138 3.90 19.95 0.11
CA SER A 138 2.95 20.91 -0.45
C SER A 138 3.02 20.84 -1.96
N ALA A 139 1.90 20.57 -2.61
CA ALA A 139 1.79 20.59 -4.07
C ALA A 139 2.15 21.96 -4.68
N SER A 140 2.10 23.04 -3.89
CA SER A 140 2.46 24.40 -4.32
C SER A 140 3.93 24.77 -4.08
N ALA A 141 4.75 23.84 -3.58
CA ALA A 141 6.16 24.09 -3.26
C ALA A 141 6.99 24.32 -4.54
N GLY A 142 7.86 25.32 -4.54
CA GLY A 142 8.80 25.55 -5.66
C GLY A 142 9.79 24.38 -5.85
N PRO A 143 10.50 24.29 -6.99
CA PRO A 143 11.40 23.18 -7.30
C PRO A 143 12.45 22.90 -6.21
N ALA A 144 12.99 23.94 -5.56
CA ALA A 144 13.96 23.79 -4.47
C ALA A 144 13.35 23.09 -3.23
N VAL A 145 12.14 23.50 -2.83
CA VAL A 145 11.43 22.94 -1.68
C VAL A 145 10.97 21.50 -1.98
N ARG A 146 10.67 21.16 -3.24
CA ARG A 146 10.36 19.78 -3.65
C ARG A 146 11.54 18.81 -3.50
N ARG A 147 12.78 19.29 -3.65
CA ARG A 147 14.00 18.49 -3.45
C ARG A 147 14.23 18.14 -1.97
N GLU A 148 13.86 19.06 -1.09
CA GLU A 148 13.90 18.85 0.36
C GLU A 148 12.76 17.93 0.85
N GLN A 149 11.72 17.72 0.04
CA GLN A 149 10.53 16.96 0.39
C GLN A 149 10.61 15.43 0.15
N GLY A 150 11.81 14.93 -0.19
CA GLY A 150 12.07 13.54 -0.59
C GLY A 150 11.81 13.29 -2.08
N ARG A 151 11.67 12.03 -2.50
CA ARG A 151 11.25 11.57 -3.84
C ARG A 151 10.25 10.44 -3.70
N SER A 152 9.22 10.38 -4.55
CA SER A 152 8.28 9.25 -4.51
C SER A 152 8.78 8.07 -5.35
N VAL A 153 8.46 6.87 -4.91
CA VAL A 153 8.61 5.63 -5.67
C VAL A 153 7.38 4.76 -5.45
N VAL A 154 6.86 4.14 -6.50
CA VAL A 154 5.71 3.22 -6.37
C VAL A 154 6.23 1.79 -6.41
N VAL A 155 5.86 0.99 -5.41
CA VAL A 155 6.26 -0.41 -5.28
C VAL A 155 5.01 -1.28 -5.29
N LEU A 156 4.95 -2.20 -6.25
CA LEU A 156 3.87 -3.18 -6.39
C LEU A 156 4.39 -4.56 -5.99
N ALA A 157 3.69 -5.24 -5.10
CA ALA A 157 3.99 -6.61 -4.73
C ALA A 157 3.48 -7.60 -5.79
N ARG A 158 4.36 -8.46 -6.29
CA ARG A 158 4.03 -9.51 -7.27
C ARG A 158 3.46 -10.78 -6.62
N ASP A 159 3.72 -10.97 -5.33
CA ASP A 159 3.30 -12.15 -4.57
C ASP A 159 3.13 -11.84 -3.06
N PRO A 160 2.54 -12.75 -2.27
CA PRO A 160 2.34 -12.54 -0.83
C PRO A 160 3.62 -12.29 -0.03
N ALA A 161 4.76 -12.84 -0.45
CA ALA A 161 6.03 -12.60 0.23
C ALA A 161 6.62 -11.22 -0.13
N GLY A 162 6.41 -10.75 -1.36
CA GLY A 162 6.67 -9.37 -1.76
C GLY A 162 5.81 -8.37 -0.98
N TYR A 163 4.54 -8.70 -0.75
CA TYR A 163 3.65 -7.89 0.08
C TYR A 163 4.13 -7.84 1.54
N ALA A 164 4.48 -9.00 2.12
CA ALA A 164 5.00 -9.07 3.48
C ALA A 164 6.32 -8.28 3.63
N ALA A 165 7.25 -8.42 2.67
CA ALA A 165 8.49 -7.67 2.65
C ALA A 165 8.26 -6.15 2.57
N LEU A 166 7.33 -5.71 1.72
CA LEU A 166 7.00 -4.29 1.59
C LEU A 166 6.37 -3.76 2.88
N GLY A 167 5.51 -4.55 3.53
CA GLY A 167 4.95 -4.25 4.85
C GLY A 167 6.01 -4.12 5.94
N THR A 168 7.03 -4.98 5.93
CA THR A 168 8.20 -4.87 6.83
C THR A 168 8.95 -3.57 6.59
N LEU A 169 9.30 -3.25 5.34
CA LEU A 169 10.03 -2.01 5.00
C LEU A 169 9.26 -0.75 5.42
N ILE A 170 7.94 -0.72 5.17
CA ILE A 170 7.07 0.36 5.61
C ILE A 170 7.11 0.48 7.13
N SER A 171 6.99 -0.64 7.84
CA SER A 171 7.00 -0.66 9.31
C SER A 171 8.33 -0.15 9.88
N GLU A 172 9.46 -0.59 9.32
CA GLU A 172 10.79 -0.11 9.67
C GLU A 172 10.91 1.41 9.46
N ALA A 173 10.42 1.92 8.33
CA ALA A 173 10.41 3.36 8.06
C ALA A 173 9.57 4.14 9.08
N HIS A 174 8.39 3.65 9.45
CA HIS A 174 7.56 4.27 10.50
C HIS A 174 8.25 4.23 11.87
N MET A 175 8.92 3.14 12.22
CA MET A 175 9.64 2.99 13.49
C MET A 175 10.89 3.86 13.58
N ALA A 176 11.58 4.09 12.47
CA ALA A 176 12.71 5.02 12.40
C ALA A 176 12.27 6.49 12.46
N GLY A 177 11.01 6.77 12.12
CA GLY A 177 10.44 8.10 11.99
C GLY A 177 9.65 8.61 13.20
N ARG A 178 8.78 9.58 12.94
CA ARG A 178 7.77 10.07 13.89
C ARG A 178 6.38 9.87 13.28
N LYS A 179 5.34 10.03 14.09
CA LYS A 179 3.95 9.93 13.60
C LYS A 179 3.72 10.86 12.39
N GLY A 180 3.34 10.28 11.26
CA GLY A 180 3.08 11.02 10.01
C GLY A 180 4.34 11.42 9.23
N GLU A 181 5.52 10.99 9.69
CA GLU A 181 6.83 11.25 9.07
C GLU A 181 7.68 9.97 9.08
N PRO A 182 7.29 8.93 8.32
CA PRO A 182 8.12 7.74 8.16
C PRO A 182 9.46 8.12 7.54
N ARG A 183 10.53 7.45 7.97
CA ARG A 183 11.90 7.68 7.49
C ARG A 183 12.39 6.50 6.70
N LEU A 184 12.40 6.65 5.38
CA LEU A 184 12.95 5.70 4.44
C LEU A 184 14.10 6.35 3.68
N SER A 185 15.34 5.96 4.01
CA SER A 185 16.50 6.42 3.24
C SER A 185 16.55 5.70 1.89
N THR A 186 17.19 6.33 0.90
CA THR A 186 17.39 5.73 -0.42
C THR A 186 18.19 4.44 -0.30
N GLU A 187 19.19 4.40 0.58
CA GLU A 187 20.03 3.22 0.81
C GLU A 187 19.22 2.04 1.35
N MET A 188 18.40 2.28 2.37
CA MET A 188 17.52 1.25 2.96
C MET A 188 16.53 0.72 1.93
N PHE A 189 15.96 1.61 1.11
CA PHE A 189 15.10 1.21 0.00
C PHE A 189 15.83 0.36 -1.04
N LEU A 190 17.02 0.77 -1.48
CA LEU A 190 17.80 0.06 -2.49
C LEU A 190 18.26 -1.32 -2.00
N GLU A 191 18.64 -1.45 -0.73
CA GLU A 191 18.98 -2.73 -0.10
C GLU A 191 17.77 -3.68 -0.12
N ALA A 192 16.60 -3.20 0.32
CA ALA A 192 15.37 -3.99 0.30
C ALA A 192 14.94 -4.35 -1.14
N ALA A 193 15.04 -3.40 -2.08
CA ALA A 193 14.72 -3.62 -3.49
C ALA A 193 15.64 -4.66 -4.14
N ALA A 194 16.93 -4.67 -3.78
CA ALA A 194 17.87 -5.68 -4.24
C ALA A 194 17.54 -7.08 -3.67
N ALA A 195 17.18 -7.16 -2.39
CA ALA A 195 16.78 -8.40 -1.73
C ALA A 195 15.46 -8.99 -2.26
N HIS A 196 14.58 -8.14 -2.82
CA HIS A 196 13.24 -8.52 -3.29
C HIS A 196 13.01 -8.25 -4.79
N ARG A 197 14.08 -8.24 -5.59
CA ARG A 197 14.06 -7.89 -7.04
C ARG A 197 13.00 -8.62 -7.85
N ASP A 198 12.80 -9.92 -7.60
CA ASP A 198 11.84 -10.74 -8.36
C ASP A 198 10.40 -10.65 -7.82
N ARG A 199 10.22 -9.99 -6.67
CA ARG A 199 8.95 -9.91 -5.94
C ARG A 199 8.31 -8.54 -6.00
N TRP A 200 9.07 -7.50 -6.37
CA TRP A 200 8.56 -6.14 -6.53
C TRP A 200 8.59 -5.70 -7.99
N ALA A 201 7.56 -4.97 -8.41
CA ALA A 201 7.63 -4.10 -9.57
C ALA A 201 7.73 -2.66 -9.08
N ILE A 202 8.78 -1.95 -9.50
CA ILE A 202 9.07 -0.59 -9.05
C ILE A 202 8.82 0.35 -10.22
N LEU A 203 7.95 1.34 -10.03
CA LEU A 203 7.67 2.38 -11.01
C LEU A 203 8.48 3.63 -10.68
N THR A 204 8.70 4.50 -11.68
CA THR A 204 9.56 5.69 -11.60
C THR A 204 9.08 6.80 -10.64
N GLY A 205 7.95 6.58 -9.95
CA GLY A 205 7.31 7.52 -9.05
C GLY A 205 6.30 8.44 -9.73
N ALA A 206 5.64 9.27 -8.93
CA ALA A 206 4.71 10.29 -9.41
C ALA A 206 5.49 11.49 -10.00
N HIS A 207 4.81 12.64 -10.14
CA HIS A 207 5.44 13.89 -10.59
C HIS A 207 6.68 14.33 -9.78
N ASP A 208 6.83 13.85 -8.55
CA ASP A 208 7.94 14.12 -7.63
C ASP A 208 8.96 12.97 -7.53
N GLY A 209 8.82 11.92 -8.36
CA GLY A 209 9.78 10.83 -8.48
C GLY A 209 11.12 11.31 -9.08
N ALA A 210 12.18 10.49 -8.92
CA ALA A 210 13.53 10.85 -9.37
C ALA A 210 13.59 11.14 -10.87
N VAL A 211 12.97 10.29 -11.69
CA VAL A 211 13.00 10.39 -13.16
C VAL A 211 12.15 11.55 -13.69
N PRO A 212 10.86 11.73 -13.30
CA PRO A 212 10.07 12.87 -13.74
C PRO A 212 10.66 14.21 -13.30
N SER A 213 11.25 14.25 -12.10
CA SER A 213 11.92 15.46 -11.60
C SER A 213 13.17 15.79 -12.41
N ALA A 214 14.01 14.80 -12.71
CA ALA A 214 15.18 15.00 -13.56
C ALA A 214 14.80 15.45 -14.98
N LEU A 215 13.70 14.92 -15.53
CA LEU A 215 13.16 15.35 -16.82
C LEU A 215 12.77 16.83 -16.82
N VAL A 216 12.01 17.26 -15.81
CA VAL A 216 11.52 18.64 -15.71
C VAL A 216 12.66 19.63 -15.42
N GLU A 217 13.61 19.25 -14.58
CA GLU A 217 14.68 20.15 -14.12
C GLU A 217 15.86 20.22 -15.09
N HIS A 218 16.19 19.11 -15.75
CA HIS A 218 17.47 18.94 -16.45
C HIS A 218 17.33 18.29 -17.84
N GLY A 219 16.10 17.96 -18.26
CA GLY A 219 15.79 17.44 -19.59
C GLY A 219 16.01 15.93 -19.77
N PRO A 220 15.78 15.40 -20.99
CA PRO A 220 15.69 13.96 -21.23
C PRO A 220 16.96 13.16 -20.93
N ARG A 221 18.15 13.74 -21.10
CA ARG A 221 19.42 13.04 -20.78
C ARG A 221 19.57 12.77 -19.29
N ALA A 222 19.19 13.73 -18.46
CA ALA A 222 19.23 13.57 -17.01
C ALA A 222 18.17 12.58 -16.52
N ALA A 223 17.00 12.57 -17.15
CA ALA A 223 15.97 11.57 -16.87
C ALA A 223 16.43 10.15 -17.21
N ALA A 224 17.10 9.96 -18.36
CA ALA A 224 17.68 8.68 -18.74
C ALA A 224 18.76 8.23 -17.73
N ALA A 225 19.67 9.13 -17.34
CA ALA A 225 20.68 8.83 -16.34
C ALA A 225 20.12 8.55 -14.93
N ALA A 226 18.88 8.96 -14.64
CA ALA A 226 18.20 8.64 -13.38
C ALA A 226 17.48 7.28 -13.39
N LEU A 227 17.39 6.61 -14.55
CA LEU A 227 16.90 5.25 -14.68
C LEU A 227 18.01 4.20 -14.54
N ASP A 228 19.24 4.56 -14.90
CA ASP A 228 20.45 3.72 -14.85
C ASP A 228 21.00 3.60 -13.42
#